data_AF-A0A350CS34-F1
#
_entry.id   AF-A0A350CS34-F1
#
_cell.length_a   1.000
_cell.length_b   1.000
_cell.length_c   1.000
_cell.angle_alpha   90.00
_cell.angle_beta   90.00
_cell.angle_gamma   90.00
#
_symmetry.space_group_name_H-M   'P 1'
#
loop_
_entity.id
_entity.type
_entity.pdbx_description
1 polymer ?
#
loop_
_entity_poly.entity_id
_entity_poly.type
_entity_poly.pdbx_seq_one_letter_code
_entity_poly.pdbx_strand_id
1 'polypeptide(L)' 'MAALRERFAAQSRKAQAYYAVMHEIKAIVGNDDAANAWMNAPLEAFGKQTPAELVAAGREQAVLDHIRTLTAKPAK' A
#
# COMPACT_ATOMS: atom_id res chain seq x y z
N MET A 1 9.95 23.86 17.01
CA MET A 1 9.56 22.50 17.47
C MET A 1 8.33 21.92 16.76
N ALA A 2 7.39 22.71 16.25
CA ALA A 2 6.18 22.19 15.59
C ALA A 2 6.45 21.52 14.23
N ALA A 3 7.22 22.16 13.34
CA ALA A 3 7.48 21.66 11.98
C ALA A 3 8.23 20.31 11.94
N LEU A 4 9.07 20.01 12.93
CA LEU A 4 9.77 18.73 13.02
C LEU A 4 8.81 17.60 13.46
N ARG A 5 7.97 17.87 14.47
CA ARG A 5 6.96 16.92 14.94
C ARG A 5 5.97 16.56 13.85
N GLU A 6 5.54 17.54 13.06
CA GLU A 6 4.62 17.33 11.95
C GLU A 6 5.23 16.46 10.83
N ARG A 7 6.51 16.69 10.50
CA ARG A 7 7.26 15.84 9.56
C ARG A 7 7.43 14.41 10.07
N PHE A 8 7.76 14.23 11.35
CA PHE A 8 7.85 12.89 11.96
C PHE A 8 6.49 12.20 11.98
N ALA A 9 5.41 12.91 12.32
CA ALA A 9 4.06 12.36 12.28
C ALA A 9 3.66 11.96 10.85
N ALA A 10 4.00 12.77 9.84
CA ALA A 10 3.77 12.45 8.45
C ALA A 10 4.59 11.24 7.98
N GLN A 11 5.87 11.15 8.35
CA GLN A 11 6.73 10.01 8.03
C GLN A 11 6.25 8.72 8.71
N SER A 12 5.83 8.81 9.98
CA SER A 12 5.28 7.67 10.72
C SER A 12 3.98 7.16 10.09
N ARG A 13 3.06 8.06 9.71
CA ARG A 13 1.82 7.67 8.99
C ARG A 13 2.12 6.97 7.67
N LYS A 14 3.08 7.48 6.88
CA LYS A 14 3.49 6.84 5.62
C LYS A 14 4.07 5.44 5.83
N ALA A 15 4.91 5.26 6.84
CA ALA A 15 5.47 3.95 7.18
C ALA A 15 4.37 2.97 7.62
N GLN A 16 3.47 3.41 8.49
CA GLN A 16 2.32 2.60 8.94
C GLN A 16 1.43 2.19 7.76
N ALA A 17 1.13 3.13 6.86
CA ALA A 17 0.37 2.85 5.65
C ALA A 17 1.06 1.82 4.75
N TYR A 18 2.38 1.95 4.55
CA TYR A 18 3.16 0.99 3.77
C TYR A 18 3.05 -0.42 4.35
N TYR A 19 3.25 -0.57 5.67
CA TYR A 19 3.14 -1.87 6.34
C TYR A 19 1.71 -2.43 6.32
N ALA A 20 0.68 -1.57 6.44
CA ALA A 20 -0.71 -2.00 6.33
C ALA A 20 -1.00 -2.59 4.95
N VAL A 21 -0.63 -1.89 3.88
CA VAL A 21 -0.79 -2.38 2.49
C VAL A 21 0.00 -3.67 2.28
N MET A 22 1.25 -3.72 2.75
CA MET A 22 2.10 -4.91 2.63
C MET A 22 1.50 -6.12 3.36
N HIS A 23 0.90 -5.91 4.53
CA HIS A 23 0.25 -6.97 5.31
C HIS A 23 -1.01 -7.50 4.60
N GLU A 24 -1.84 -6.61 4.04
CA GLU A 24 -3.06 -6.98 3.31
C GLU A 24 -2.74 -7.76 2.03
N ILE A 25 -1.78 -7.29 1.22
CA ILE A 25 -1.39 -8.03 0.01
C ILE A 25 -0.68 -9.35 0.35
N LYS A 26 0.09 -9.40 1.45
CA LYS A 26 0.72 -10.64 1.94
C LYS A 26 -0.33 -11.72 2.23
N ALA A 27 -1.51 -11.36 2.73
CA ALA A 27 -2.60 -12.31 2.93
C ALA A 27 -3.12 -12.92 1.61
N ILE A 28 -2.94 -12.23 0.48
CA ILE A 28 -3.31 -12.73 -0.86
C ILE A 28 -2.17 -13.53 -1.50
N VAL A 29 -0.95 -12.99 -1.52
CA VAL A 29 0.18 -13.58 -2.25
C VAL A 29 0.96 -14.61 -1.42
N GLY A 30 0.73 -14.67 -0.12
CA GLY A 30 1.20 -15.71 0.79
C GLY A 30 2.66 -15.61 1.25
N ASN A 31 3.46 -14.69 0.70
CA ASN A 31 4.86 -14.50 1.10
C ASN A 31 5.32 -13.04 1.00
N ASP A 32 6.36 -12.69 1.76
CA ASP A 32 6.87 -11.32 1.86
C ASP A 32 7.53 -10.83 0.57
N ASP A 33 8.25 -11.71 -0.15
CA ASP A 33 8.92 -11.35 -1.40
C ASP A 33 7.93 -10.96 -2.51
N ALA A 34 6.84 -11.71 -2.65
CA ALA A 34 5.78 -11.43 -3.60
C ALA A 34 4.98 -10.18 -3.19
N ALA A 35 4.79 -9.95 -1.89
CA ALA A 35 4.16 -8.73 -1.39
C ALA A 35 5.03 -7.51 -1.72
N ASN A 36 6.35 -7.61 -1.51
CA ASN A 36 7.30 -6.56 -1.85
C ASN A 36 7.40 -6.35 -3.37
N ALA A 37 7.41 -7.42 -4.16
CA ALA A 37 7.39 -7.33 -5.62
C ALA A 37 6.11 -6.64 -6.11
N TRP A 38 4.95 -6.96 -5.54
CA TRP A 38 3.69 -6.31 -5.85
C TRP A 38 3.70 -4.82 -5.46
N MET A 39 4.25 -4.47 -4.29
CA MET A 39 4.38 -3.09 -3.83
C MET A 39 5.22 -2.20 -4.77
N ASN A 40 6.16 -2.80 -5.50
CA ASN A 40 7.02 -2.14 -6.48
C ASN A 40 6.58 -2.39 -7.93
N ALA A 41 5.52 -3.17 -8.15
CA ALA A 41 5.00 -3.45 -9.48
C ALA A 41 4.04 -2.33 -9.93
N PRO A 42 4.11 -1.88 -11.19
CA PRO A 42 3.19 -0.90 -11.72
C PRO A 42 1.77 -1.50 -11.81
N LEU A 43 0.79 -0.82 -11.22
CA LEU A 43 -0.62 -1.22 -11.31
C LEU A 43 -1.30 -0.48 -12.46
N GLU A 44 -1.85 -1.22 -13.42
CA GLU A 44 -2.61 -0.62 -14.53
C GLU A 44 -3.85 0.15 -14.06
N ALA A 45 -4.51 -0.33 -12.98
CA ALA A 45 -5.64 0.33 -12.35
C ALA A 45 -5.31 1.75 -11.82
N PHE A 46 -4.02 2.05 -11.61
CA PHE A 46 -3.54 3.35 -11.14
C PHE A 46 -2.65 4.04 -12.18
N GLY A 47 -2.84 3.73 -13.47
CA GLY A 47 -2.08 4.38 -14.55
C GLY A 47 -0.60 4.04 -14.53
N LYS A 48 -0.25 2.78 -14.19
CA LYS A 48 1.12 2.26 -14.05
C LYS A 48 1.91 2.83 -12.85
N GLN A 49 1.24 3.45 -11.90
CA GLN A 49 1.85 3.79 -10.61
C GLN A 49 2.01 2.55 -9.74
N THR A 50 3.07 2.54 -8.93
CA THR A 50 3.29 1.47 -7.96
C THR A 50 2.50 1.73 -6.66
N PRO A 51 2.09 0.69 -5.93
CA PRO A 51 1.50 0.83 -4.60
C PRO A 51 2.37 1.66 -3.66
N ALA A 52 3.69 1.48 -3.70
CA ALA A 52 4.62 2.24 -2.89
C ALA A 52 4.56 3.75 -3.19
N GLU A 53 4.48 4.15 -4.47
CA GLU A 53 4.32 5.55 -4.87
C GLU A 53 2.97 6.12 -4.42
N LEU A 54 1.89 5.33 -4.53
CA LEU A 54 0.56 5.75 -4.10
C LEU A 54 0.51 5.98 -2.59
N VAL A 55 1.11 5.09 -1.79
CA VAL A 55 1.26 5.26 -0.34
C VAL A 55 2.12 6.49 -0.02
N ALA A 56 3.23 6.69 -0.74
CA ALA A 56 4.06 7.88 -0.56
C ALA A 56 3.32 9.19 -0.88
N ALA A 57 2.36 9.13 -1.80
CA ALA A 57 1.45 10.22 -2.19
C ALA A 57 0.23 10.38 -1.26
N GLY A 58 0.08 9.58 -0.21
CA GLY A 58 -1.07 9.64 0.70
C GLY A 58 -2.36 9.06 0.10
N ARG A 59 -2.24 8.18 -0.89
CA ARG A 59 -3.34 7.46 -1.56
C ARG A 59 -3.43 6.00 -1.10
N GLU A 60 -2.92 5.67 0.08
CA GLU A 60 -2.94 4.32 0.64
C GLU A 60 -4.34 3.73 0.71
N GLN A 61 -5.36 4.56 1.00
CA GLN A 61 -6.74 4.10 1.10
C GLN A 61 -7.25 3.53 -0.23
N ALA A 62 -6.89 4.16 -1.36
CA ALA A 62 -7.25 3.68 -2.68
C ALA A 62 -6.56 2.33 -2.99
N VAL A 63 -5.31 2.15 -2.54
CA VAL A 63 -4.59 0.89 -2.67
C VAL A 63 -5.22 -0.20 -1.80
N LEU A 64 -5.56 0.11 -0.55
CA LEU A 64 -6.25 -0.80 0.36
C LEU A 64 -7.62 -1.21 -0.18
N ASP A 65 -8.40 -0.26 -0.71
CA ASP A 65 -9.69 -0.57 -1.32
C ASP A 65 -9.52 -1.43 -2.58
N HIS A 66 -8.48 -1.19 -3.39
CA HIS A 66 -8.14 -2.07 -4.51
C HIS A 66 -7.79 -3.48 -4.02
N ILE A 67 -6.96 -3.62 -2.98
CA ILE A 67 -6.64 -4.93 -2.38
C ILE A 67 -7.90 -5.62 -1.87
N ARG A 68 -8.81 -4.87 -1.23
CA ARG A 68 -10.12 -5.40 -0.81
C ARG A 68 -10.95 -5.87 -2.00
N THR A 69 -10.87 -5.25 -3.18
CA THR A 69 -11.55 -5.79 -4.38
C THR A 69 -10.92 -7.10 -4.87
N LEU A 70 -9.63 -7.33 -4.59
CA LEU A 70 -8.95 -8.59 -4.89
C LEU A 70 -9.34 -9.69 -3.89
N THR A 71 -9.51 -9.37 -2.60
CA THR A 71 -9.96 -10.33 -1.57
C THR A 71 -11.46 -10.60 -1.62
N ALA A 72 -12.27 -9.56 -1.84
CA ALA A 72 -13.72 -9.62 -1.92
C ALA A 72 -14.22 -10.16 -3.27
N LYS A 73 -13.34 -10.76 -4.06
CA LYS A 73 -13.72 -11.63 -5.16
C LYS A 73 -13.81 -13.07 -4.64
N PRO A 74 -14.94 -13.51 -4.05
CA PRO A 74 -15.17 -14.94 -3.86
C PRO A 74 -15.42 -15.56 -5.24
N ALA A 75 -14.64 -16.61 -5.53
CA ALA A 75 -14.97 -17.77 -6.36
C ALA A 75 -15.52 -17.53 -7.79
N LYS A 76 -14.82 -18.06 -8.80
CA LYS A 76 -15.19 -19.33 -9.47
C LYS A 76 -14.18 -19.70 -10.56
#